data_AF-A0ABD1C6B6-F1
#
_entry.id   AF-A0ABD1C6B6-F1
#
_cell.length_a   1.000
_cell.length_b   1.000
_cell.length_c   1.000
_cell.angle_alpha   90.00
_cell.angle_beta   90.00
_cell.angle_gamma   90.00
#
_symmetry.space_group_name_H-M   'P 1'
#
loop_
_entity.id
_entity.type
_entity.pdbx_description
1 polymer ?
#
loop_
_entity_poly.entity_id
_entity_poly.type
_entity_poly.pdbx_seq_one_letter_code
_entity_poly.pdbx_strand_id
1 'polypeptide(L)'
;MITDLFTCTCDEHMSRNLLKQVTPAEIKETFASLPKNKAHGPDGYPAEFFTGCWDFVGEEVTSAIFEFFSSGKILRQWNSTILALIPKNAPSVSITDFRPISCCNTLYKVISKNLANRLQLFLPQAISNTQKAFVQGRLLVENVLLATELVQGYDRKHISPRAMLKVDLKKAFDSVKWDYINIKWAKFSY
;
A
#
# COMPACT_ATOMS: atom_id res chain seq x y z
N MET A 1 -7.74 -25.24 9.28
CA MET A 1 -8.87 -24.78 8.44
C MET A 1 -8.69 -23.39 7.80
N ILE A 2 -7.85 -22.46 8.32
CA ILE A 2 -7.56 -21.13 7.68
C ILE A 2 -6.22 -21.13 6.89
N THR A 3 -5.47 -22.24 6.94
CA THR A 3 -4.12 -22.34 6.37
C THR A 3 -4.09 -22.42 4.85
N ASP A 4 -5.21 -22.76 4.20
CA ASP A 4 -5.29 -23.18 2.80
C ASP A 4 -5.92 -22.12 1.88
N LEU A 5 -6.14 -20.90 2.39
CA LEU A 5 -6.79 -19.80 1.65
C LEU A 5 -5.89 -19.12 0.61
N PHE A 6 -4.60 -19.45 0.56
CA PHE A 6 -3.66 -18.91 -0.44
C PHE A 6 -2.87 -20.07 -1.04
N THR A 7 -3.04 -20.28 -2.34
CA THR A 7 -2.36 -21.30 -3.14
C THR A 7 -1.23 -20.72 -3.99
N CYS A 8 -1.07 -19.40 -4.02
CA CYS A 8 0.00 -18.74 -4.75
C CYS A 8 1.30 -18.83 -3.97
N THR A 9 2.34 -19.40 -4.59
CA THR A 9 3.71 -19.40 -4.10
C THR A 9 4.56 -18.48 -4.97
N CYS A 10 5.63 -17.94 -4.40
CA CYS A 10 6.57 -17.11 -5.14
C CYS A 10 7.54 -18.02 -5.89
N ASP A 11 7.52 -18.00 -7.22
CA ASP A 11 8.50 -18.76 -7.99
C ASP A 11 9.91 -18.13 -7.88
N GLU A 12 10.93 -18.85 -8.35
CA GLU A 12 12.32 -18.40 -8.27
C GLU A 12 12.56 -17.09 -9.06
N HIS A 13 11.82 -16.87 -10.14
CA HIS A 13 11.95 -15.65 -10.94
C HIS A 13 11.37 -14.44 -10.19
N MET A 14 10.19 -14.58 -9.60
CA MET A 14 9.54 -13.57 -8.77
C MET A 14 10.38 -13.24 -7.54
N SER A 15 10.88 -14.28 -6.85
CA SER A 15 11.74 -14.11 -5.67
C SER A 15 12.99 -13.29 -6.00
N ARG A 16 13.68 -13.63 -7.10
CA ARG A 16 14.84 -12.86 -7.58
C ARG A 16 14.50 -11.40 -7.89
N ASN A 17 13.35 -11.14 -8.51
CA ASN A 17 12.92 -9.76 -8.81
C ASN A 17 12.58 -8.96 -7.55
N LEU A 18 11.94 -9.57 -6.55
CA LEU A 18 11.60 -8.91 -5.28
C LEU A 18 12.86 -8.58 -4.47
N LEU A 19 13.84 -9.50 -4.46
CA LEU A 19 15.08 -9.40 -3.69
C LEU A 19 16.20 -8.65 -4.40
N LYS A 20 16.06 -8.33 -5.70
CA LYS A 20 17.07 -7.60 -6.47
C LYS A 20 17.46 -6.29 -5.77
N GLN A 21 18.72 -5.88 -5.80
CA GLN A 21 19.10 -4.58 -5.28
C GLN A 21 18.40 -3.45 -6.06
N VAL A 22 17.95 -2.41 -5.35
CA VAL A 22 17.37 -1.21 -5.98
C VAL A 22 18.46 -0.47 -6.75
N THR A 23 18.12 0.23 -7.83
CA THR A 23 19.09 0.98 -8.64
C THR A 23 19.00 2.49 -8.38
N PRO A 24 20.06 3.29 -8.68
CA PRO A 24 20.00 4.74 -8.52
C PRO A 24 18.91 5.37 -9.41
N ALA A 25 18.72 4.82 -10.61
CA ALA A 25 17.67 5.25 -11.53
C ALA A 25 16.28 5.00 -10.94
N GLU A 26 16.02 3.80 -10.40
CA GLU A 26 14.76 3.47 -9.72
C GLU A 26 14.47 4.43 -8.55
N ILE A 27 15.49 4.79 -7.77
CA ILE A 27 15.33 5.73 -6.65
C ILE A 27 14.98 7.12 -7.18
N LYS A 28 15.74 7.65 -8.14
CA LYS A 28 15.51 8.98 -8.72
C LYS A 28 14.13 9.08 -9.37
N GLU A 29 13.72 8.07 -10.14
CA GLU A 29 12.37 7.98 -10.71
C GLU A 29 11.29 7.92 -9.63
N THR A 30 11.56 7.22 -8.53
CA THR A 30 10.62 7.14 -7.41
C THR A 30 10.40 8.52 -6.79
N PHE A 31 11.45 9.31 -6.55
CA PHE A 31 11.33 10.70 -6.12
C PHE A 31 10.51 11.54 -7.11
N ALA A 32 10.82 11.44 -8.40
CA ALA A 32 10.10 12.18 -9.45
C ALA A 32 8.62 11.79 -9.56
N SER A 33 8.28 10.54 -9.22
CA SER A 33 6.90 10.02 -9.24
C SER A 33 6.06 10.45 -8.03
N LEU A 34 6.69 11.00 -6.98
CA LEU A 34 5.95 11.47 -5.83
C LEU A 34 5.09 12.69 -6.21
N PRO A 35 3.84 12.74 -5.72
CA PRO A 35 2.97 13.86 -6.01
C PRO A 35 3.53 15.15 -5.39
N LYS A 36 3.48 16.22 -6.19
CA LYS A 36 3.87 17.57 -5.77
C LYS A 36 2.79 18.24 -4.91
N ASN A 37 3.16 19.32 -4.23
CA ASN A 37 2.35 20.14 -3.34
C ASN A 37 1.69 19.30 -2.22
N LYS A 38 2.47 18.39 -1.64
CA LYS A 38 2.03 17.59 -0.48
C LYS A 38 2.67 18.08 0.80
N ALA A 39 1.96 17.86 1.91
CA ALA A 39 2.49 18.13 3.24
C ALA A 39 3.78 17.33 3.48
N HIS A 40 4.77 18.02 4.05
CA HIS A 40 6.04 17.43 4.45
C HIS A 40 5.87 16.58 5.72
N GLY A 41 6.87 15.73 5.99
CA GLY A 41 6.96 15.05 7.28
C GLY A 41 7.59 15.93 8.36
N PRO A 42 7.89 15.38 9.55
CA PRO A 42 8.59 16.10 10.61
C PRO A 42 9.90 16.80 10.20
N ASP A 43 10.59 16.29 9.17
CA ASP A 43 11.87 16.85 8.71
C ASP A 43 11.76 18.14 7.87
N GLY A 44 10.56 18.49 7.42
CA GLY A 44 10.33 19.70 6.63
C GLY A 44 10.69 19.58 5.14
N TYR A 45 11.19 18.44 4.66
CA TYR A 45 11.68 18.31 3.28
C TYR A 45 10.66 17.63 2.35
N PRO A 46 10.01 18.37 1.44
CA PRO A 46 9.07 17.80 0.48
C PRO A 46 9.79 17.13 -0.69
N ALA A 47 9.07 16.43 -1.57
CA ALA A 47 9.66 15.75 -2.73
C ALA A 47 10.34 16.73 -3.70
N GLU A 48 9.84 17.95 -3.78
CA GLU A 48 10.35 19.04 -4.59
C GLU A 48 11.75 19.49 -4.17
N PHE A 49 12.06 19.44 -2.87
CA PHE A 49 13.40 19.71 -2.38
C PHE A 49 14.40 18.70 -2.95
N PHE A 50 14.11 17.41 -2.81
CA PHE A 50 15.01 16.36 -3.30
C PHE A 50 15.14 16.37 -4.82
N THR A 51 14.04 16.54 -5.54
CA THR A 51 14.07 16.58 -7.02
C THR A 51 14.72 17.85 -7.56
N GLY A 52 14.54 19.00 -6.90
CA GLY A 52 15.14 20.27 -7.29
C GLY A 52 16.62 20.41 -6.91
N CYS A 53 17.05 19.78 -5.82
CA CYS A 53 18.44 19.79 -5.34
C CYS A 53 19.16 18.46 -5.61
N TRP A 54 18.69 17.66 -6.57
CA TRP A 54 19.19 16.29 -6.80
C TRP A 54 20.70 16.25 -7.05
N ASP A 55 21.25 17.23 -7.75
CA ASP A 55 22.68 17.31 -8.06
C ASP A 55 23.56 17.53 -6.81
N PHE A 56 22.97 17.95 -5.69
CA PHE A 56 23.66 18.19 -4.42
C PHE A 56 23.42 17.12 -3.36
N VAL A 57 22.23 16.49 -3.34
CA VAL A 57 21.84 15.53 -2.28
C VAL A 57 21.59 14.12 -2.80
N GLY A 58 21.57 13.93 -4.12
CA GLY A 58 21.11 12.70 -4.76
C GLY A 58 22.03 11.51 -4.48
N GLU A 59 23.34 11.74 -4.40
CA GLU A 59 24.33 10.68 -4.14
C GLU A 59 24.21 10.14 -2.71
N GLU A 60 24.15 11.02 -1.72
CA GLU A 60 24.05 10.66 -0.30
C GLU A 60 22.72 9.99 0.00
N VAL A 61 21.62 10.54 -0.53
CA VAL A 61 20.28 9.97 -0.35
C VAL A 61 20.17 8.60 -1.01
N THR A 62 20.73 8.42 -2.20
CA THR A 62 20.78 7.12 -2.89
C THR A 62 21.55 6.11 -2.05
N SER A 63 22.73 6.48 -1.56
CA SER A 63 23.59 5.62 -0.73
C SER A 63 22.89 5.17 0.55
N ALA A 64 22.20 6.09 1.22
CA ALA A 64 21.48 5.78 2.44
C ALA A 64 20.21 4.92 2.20
N ILE A 65 19.52 5.09 1.06
CA ILE A 65 18.44 4.18 0.67
C ILE A 65 19.01 2.78 0.35
N PHE A 66 20.18 2.68 -0.29
CA PHE A 66 20.85 1.39 -0.50
C PHE A 66 21.18 0.70 0.82
N GLU A 67 21.71 1.43 1.79
CA GLU A 67 22.00 0.88 3.11
C GLU A 67 20.73 0.29 3.75
N PHE A 68 19.57 0.93 3.61
CA PHE A 68 18.30 0.36 4.08
C PHE A 68 18.00 -0.99 3.39
N PHE A 69 18.13 -1.08 2.07
CA PHE A 69 17.84 -2.32 1.34
C PHE A 69 18.84 -3.44 1.63
N SER A 70 20.09 -3.10 1.97
CA SER A 70 21.11 -4.09 2.36
C SER A 70 21.00 -4.52 3.83
N SER A 71 20.68 -3.60 4.74
CA SER A 71 20.68 -3.87 6.19
C SER A 71 19.31 -4.19 6.77
N GLY A 72 18.23 -3.83 6.07
CA GLY A 72 16.85 -3.87 6.57
C GLY A 72 16.57 -2.84 7.68
N LYS A 73 17.49 -1.91 7.96
CA LYS A 73 17.37 -0.94 9.05
C LYS A 73 17.09 0.45 8.51
N ILE A 74 16.06 1.10 9.04
CA ILE A 74 15.73 2.48 8.74
C ILE A 74 16.16 3.40 9.89
N LEU A 75 16.70 4.57 9.56
CA LEU A 75 17.01 5.59 10.55
C LEU A 75 15.74 6.05 11.26
N ARG A 76 15.81 6.16 12.59
CA ARG A 76 14.64 6.49 13.44
C ARG A 76 14.04 7.83 13.07
N GLN A 77 14.87 8.80 12.69
CA GLN A 77 14.47 10.13 12.24
C GLN A 77 13.63 10.05 10.96
N TRP A 78 14.00 9.19 10.01
CA TRP A 78 13.25 9.02 8.76
C TRP A 78 11.92 8.30 8.98
N ASN A 79 11.87 7.41 9.98
CA ASN A 79 10.64 6.73 10.39
C ASN A 79 9.74 7.60 11.31
N SER A 80 10.07 8.87 11.53
CA SER A 80 9.21 9.80 12.26
C SER A 80 8.04 10.27 11.40
N THR A 81 6.89 10.50 12.02
CA THR A 81 5.64 10.85 11.34
C THR A 81 4.83 11.85 12.17
N ILE A 82 4.27 12.87 11.52
CA ILE A 82 3.25 13.74 12.14
C ILE A 82 1.88 13.11 11.93
N LEU A 83 1.08 12.98 12.99
CA LEU A 83 -0.31 12.55 12.90
C LEU A 83 -1.23 13.77 12.82
N ALA A 84 -1.71 14.09 11.63
CA ALA A 84 -2.66 15.19 11.40
C ALA A 84 -4.11 14.68 11.50
N LEU A 85 -4.98 15.40 12.20
CA LEU A 85 -6.41 15.06 12.31
C LEU A 85 -7.23 15.88 11.33
N ILE A 86 -7.82 15.23 10.32
CA ILE A 86 -8.69 15.89 9.34
C ILE A 86 -10.17 15.65 9.71
N PRO A 87 -10.98 16.71 9.91
CA PRO A 87 -12.41 16.57 10.15
C PRO A 87 -13.12 15.77 9.03
N LYS A 88 -14.02 14.86 9.39
CA LYS A 88 -14.89 14.16 8.41
C LYS A 88 -16.02 15.06 7.92
N ASN A 89 -16.66 15.76 8.85
CA ASN A 89 -17.82 16.63 8.64
C ASN A 89 -17.74 17.83 9.60
N ALA A 90 -18.43 18.93 9.27
CA ALA A 90 -18.59 20.06 10.19
C ALA A 90 -19.99 20.04 10.83
N PRO A 91 -20.14 20.29 12.14
CA PRO A 91 -19.08 20.42 13.15
C PRO A 91 -18.48 19.06 13.55
N SER A 92 -17.21 19.02 13.93
CA SER A 92 -16.53 17.83 14.49
C SER A 92 -16.23 18.08 15.97
N VAL A 93 -16.70 17.20 16.86
CA VAL A 93 -16.59 17.39 18.32
C VAL A 93 -15.87 16.21 18.98
N SER A 94 -16.09 14.99 18.50
CA SER A 94 -15.45 13.78 19.02
C SER A 94 -14.22 13.40 18.19
N ILE A 95 -13.25 12.71 18.80
CA ILE A 95 -12.07 12.15 18.11
C ILE A 95 -12.46 11.20 16.96
N THR A 96 -13.62 10.54 17.08
CA THR A 96 -14.16 9.65 16.03
C THR A 96 -14.60 10.39 14.78
N ASP A 97 -14.79 11.71 14.87
CA ASP A 97 -15.21 12.58 13.78
C ASP A 97 -14.01 12.99 12.90
N PHE A 98 -12.79 12.65 13.33
CA PHE A 98 -11.58 12.93 12.58
C PHE A 98 -11.07 11.68 11.84
N ARG A 99 -10.37 11.91 10.74
CA ARG A 99 -9.54 10.94 10.04
C ARG A 99 -8.08 11.27 10.37
N PRO A 100 -7.35 10.38 11.06
CA PRO A 100 -5.91 10.56 11.20
C PRO A 100 -5.24 10.37 9.84
N ILE A 101 -4.30 11.24 9.51
CA ILE A 101 -3.41 11.14 8.36
C ILE A 101 -1.97 11.19 8.85
N SER A 102 -1.21 10.19 8.43
CA SER A 102 0.23 10.08 8.70
C SER A 102 1.02 10.89 7.66
N CYS A 103 1.59 12.01 8.09
CA CYS A 103 2.53 12.79 7.31
C CYS A 103 3.96 12.27 7.55
N CYS A 104 4.35 11.25 6.78
CA CYS A 104 5.68 10.64 6.86
C CYS A 104 6.74 11.49 6.13
N ASN A 105 8.00 11.37 6.54
CA ASN A 105 9.13 11.95 5.83
C ASN A 105 9.25 11.40 4.39
N THR A 106 9.79 12.21 3.49
CA THR A 106 9.86 11.88 2.05
C THR A 106 10.71 10.62 1.81
N LEU A 107 11.81 10.46 2.55
CA LEU A 107 12.69 9.29 2.43
C LEU A 107 11.98 7.98 2.79
N TYR A 108 11.16 7.99 3.85
CA TYR A 108 10.30 6.85 4.19
C TYR A 108 9.32 6.52 3.07
N LYS A 109 8.69 7.55 2.48
CA LYS A 109 7.74 7.39 1.37
C LYS A 109 8.43 6.78 0.14
N VAL A 110 9.65 7.19 -0.18
CA VAL A 110 10.43 6.62 -1.29
C VAL A 110 10.73 5.15 -1.04
N ILE A 111 11.29 4.80 0.11
CA ILE A 111 11.57 3.39 0.48
C ILE A 111 10.30 2.53 0.36
N SER A 112 9.20 3.01 0.94
CA SER A 112 7.91 2.32 0.92
C SER A 112 7.36 2.17 -0.50
N LYS A 113 7.52 3.21 -1.33
CA LYS A 113 7.11 3.21 -2.75
C LYS A 113 7.96 2.25 -3.58
N ASN A 114 9.27 2.18 -3.37
CA ASN A 114 10.15 1.20 -4.02
C ASN A 114 9.72 -0.24 -3.69
N LEU A 115 9.44 -0.54 -2.42
CA LEU A 115 8.92 -1.85 -2.00
C LEU A 115 7.55 -2.15 -2.62
N ALA A 116 6.63 -1.18 -2.59
CA ALA A 116 5.29 -1.32 -3.15
C ALA A 116 5.32 -1.57 -4.66
N ASN A 117 6.16 -0.84 -5.42
CA ASN A 117 6.31 -1.00 -6.86
C ASN A 117 6.77 -2.43 -7.22
N ARG A 118 7.64 -3.05 -6.42
CA ARG A 118 8.07 -4.44 -6.62
C ARG A 118 6.96 -5.43 -6.31
N LEU A 119 6.29 -5.27 -5.18
CA LEU A 119 5.16 -6.13 -4.79
C LEU A 119 4.03 -6.05 -5.82
N GLN A 120 3.81 -4.87 -6.41
CA GLN A 120 2.77 -4.64 -7.40
C GLN A 120 2.91 -5.50 -8.66
N LEU A 121 4.14 -5.85 -9.06
CA LEU A 121 4.38 -6.73 -10.21
C LEU A 121 3.87 -8.16 -9.96
N PHE A 122 3.85 -8.57 -8.69
CA PHE A 122 3.47 -9.91 -8.26
C PHE A 122 2.00 -10.00 -7.84
N LEU A 123 1.47 -8.97 -7.18
CA LEU A 123 0.14 -8.96 -6.58
C LEU A 123 -0.99 -9.50 -7.50
N PRO A 124 -1.05 -9.19 -8.80
CA PRO A 124 -2.10 -9.70 -9.69
C PRO A 124 -2.20 -11.23 -9.74
N GLN A 125 -1.12 -11.95 -9.48
CA GLN A 125 -1.07 -13.42 -9.46
C GLN A 125 -1.44 -14.00 -8.10
N ALA A 126 -1.20 -13.24 -7.02
CA ALA A 126 -1.46 -13.67 -5.65
C ALA A 126 -2.88 -13.38 -5.17
N ILE A 127 -3.60 -12.46 -5.82
CA ILE A 127 -4.93 -12.02 -5.42
C ILE A 127 -5.98 -12.43 -6.45
N SER A 128 -7.18 -12.79 -5.98
CA SER A 128 -8.31 -13.12 -6.84
C SER A 128 -8.60 -12.01 -7.87
N ASN A 129 -9.05 -12.38 -9.07
CA ASN A 129 -9.52 -11.45 -10.10
C ASN A 129 -10.71 -10.61 -9.65
N THR A 130 -11.44 -11.04 -8.61
CA THR A 130 -12.54 -10.28 -7.99
C THR A 130 -12.05 -9.12 -7.11
N GLN A 131 -10.77 -9.10 -6.70
CA GLN A 131 -10.18 -7.98 -5.97
C GLN A 131 -9.87 -6.84 -6.95
N LYS A 132 -10.74 -5.83 -7.05
CA LYS A 132 -10.55 -4.71 -7.99
C LYS A 132 -9.88 -3.48 -7.39
N ALA A 133 -10.09 -3.20 -6.11
CA ALA A 133 -9.57 -2.01 -5.46
C ALA A 133 -8.04 -2.07 -5.28
N PHE A 134 -7.36 -0.94 -5.51
CA PHE A 134 -5.91 -0.76 -5.31
C PHE A 134 -5.01 -1.67 -6.16
N VAL A 135 -5.50 -2.16 -7.29
CA VAL A 135 -4.72 -2.95 -8.27
C VAL A 135 -4.70 -2.20 -9.58
N GLN A 136 -3.51 -1.92 -10.12
CA GLN A 136 -3.39 -1.23 -11.41
C GLN A 136 -4.07 -2.03 -12.52
N GLY A 137 -4.80 -1.33 -13.38
CA GLY A 137 -5.54 -1.94 -14.51
C GLY A 137 -6.88 -2.56 -14.14
N ARG A 138 -7.28 -2.59 -12.86
CA ARG A 138 -8.60 -3.07 -12.43
C ARG A 138 -9.49 -1.88 -12.08
N LEU A 139 -10.72 -1.86 -12.61
CA LEU A 139 -11.64 -0.73 -12.44
C LEU A 139 -12.69 -1.05 -11.37
N LEU A 140 -12.94 -0.10 -10.47
CA LEU A 140 -13.95 -0.27 -9.41
C LEU A 140 -15.37 -0.46 -9.99
N VAL A 141 -15.64 0.09 -11.17
CA VAL A 141 -16.93 -0.04 -11.86
C VAL A 141 -17.28 -1.50 -12.17
N GLU A 142 -16.28 -2.36 -12.38
CA GLU A 142 -16.51 -3.80 -12.61
C GLU A 142 -17.15 -4.47 -11.40
N ASN A 143 -16.82 -4.04 -10.18
CA ASN A 143 -17.46 -4.54 -8.96
C ASN A 143 -18.92 -4.09 -8.85
N VAL A 144 -19.23 -2.87 -9.30
CA VAL A 144 -20.61 -2.36 -9.32
C VAL A 144 -21.43 -3.16 -10.32
N LEU A 145 -20.88 -3.45 -11.51
CA LEU A 145 -21.53 -4.27 -12.52
C LEU A 145 -21.75 -5.70 -12.00
N LEU A 146 -20.70 -6.34 -11.48
CA LEU A 146 -20.80 -7.69 -10.91
C LEU A 146 -21.85 -7.76 -9.78
N ALA A 147 -21.86 -6.77 -8.88
CA ALA A 147 -22.87 -6.70 -7.83
C ALA A 147 -24.29 -6.57 -8.39
N THR A 148 -24.46 -5.77 -9.45
CA THR A 148 -25.76 -5.58 -10.14
C THR A 148 -26.23 -6.87 -10.80
N GLU A 149 -25.34 -7.59 -11.48
CA GLU A 149 -25.64 -8.89 -12.09
C GLU A 149 -25.99 -9.95 -11.03
N LEU A 150 -25.24 -9.97 -9.91
CA LEU A 150 -25.49 -10.91 -8.81
C LEU A 150 -26.85 -10.71 -8.14
N VAL A 151 -27.38 -9.48 -8.09
CA VAL A 151 -28.72 -9.19 -7.54
C VAL A 151 -29.82 -9.21 -8.60
N GLN A 152 -29.47 -9.37 -9.87
CA GLN A 152 -30.45 -9.35 -10.94
C GLN A 152 -31.46 -10.49 -10.76
N GLY A 153 -32.75 -10.14 -10.80
CA GLY A 153 -33.83 -11.10 -10.63
C GLY A 153 -34.09 -11.54 -9.19
N TYR A 154 -33.52 -10.87 -8.18
CA TYR A 154 -33.88 -11.07 -6.77
C TYR A 154 -35.35 -10.68 -6.47
N ASP A 155 -35.96 -9.89 -7.34
CA ASP A 155 -37.34 -9.41 -7.28
C ASP A 155 -38.36 -10.38 -7.90
N ARG A 156 -37.91 -11.45 -8.56
CA ARG A 156 -38.79 -12.41 -9.24
C ARG A 156 -39.59 -13.26 -8.23
N LYS A 157 -40.87 -13.44 -8.52
CA LYS A 157 -41.73 -14.37 -7.77
C LYS A 157 -41.31 -15.82 -8.09
N HIS A 158 -41.32 -16.70 -7.08
CA HIS A 158 -40.99 -18.14 -7.18
C HIS A 158 -39.52 -18.50 -7.45
N ILE A 159 -38.57 -17.79 -6.83
CA ILE A 159 -37.15 -18.16 -6.82
C ILE A 159 -36.72 -18.75 -5.47
N SER A 160 -35.59 -19.46 -5.45
CA SER A 160 -35.01 -19.95 -4.19
C SER A 160 -34.65 -18.77 -3.26
N PRO A 161 -34.75 -18.94 -1.92
CA PRO A 161 -34.32 -17.92 -0.97
C PRO A 161 -32.87 -17.51 -1.20
N ARG A 162 -32.61 -16.20 -1.20
CA ARG A 162 -31.29 -15.61 -1.43
C ARG A 162 -31.03 -14.51 -0.41
N ALA A 163 -29.76 -14.28 -0.07
CA ALA A 163 -29.33 -13.21 0.81
C ALA A 163 -28.02 -12.61 0.31
N MET A 164 -27.86 -11.30 0.52
CA MET A 164 -26.60 -10.60 0.29
C MET A 164 -25.96 -10.26 1.63
N LEU A 165 -24.68 -10.58 1.79
CA LEU A 165 -23.88 -10.21 2.94
C LEU A 165 -22.92 -9.10 2.58
N LYS A 166 -23.06 -7.94 3.24
CA LYS A 166 -22.09 -6.84 3.17
C LYS A 166 -21.27 -6.81 4.45
N VAL A 167 -19.97 -7.08 4.33
CA VAL A 167 -19.01 -7.04 5.44
C VAL A 167 -18.13 -5.80 5.30
N ASP A 168 -18.01 -5.02 6.37
CA ASP A 168 -17.11 -3.87 6.44
C ASP A 168 -16.16 -4.02 7.64
N LEU A 169 -14.88 -3.70 7.43
CA LEU A 169 -13.84 -3.88 8.45
C LEU A 169 -13.54 -2.55 9.15
N LYS A 170 -13.85 -2.48 10.44
CA LYS A 170 -13.53 -1.32 11.27
C LYS A 170 -12.02 -1.18 11.44
N LYS A 171 -11.49 0.00 11.12
CA LYS A 171 -10.06 0.36 11.27
C LYS A 171 -9.14 -0.69 10.61
N ALA A 172 -9.36 -0.96 9.32
CA ALA A 172 -8.69 -2.06 8.63
C ALA A 172 -7.16 -2.09 8.80
N PHE A 173 -6.48 -0.94 8.82
CA PHE A 173 -5.03 -0.86 9.02
C PHE A 173 -4.59 -1.00 10.48
N ASP A 174 -5.39 -0.56 11.44
CA ASP A 174 -5.06 -0.64 12.88
C ASP A 174 -5.39 -2.03 13.46
N SER A 175 -6.30 -2.75 12.82
CA SER A 175 -6.82 -4.04 13.30
C SER A 175 -6.06 -5.25 12.76
N VAL A 176 -5.04 -5.07 11.90
CA VAL A 176 -4.29 -6.19 11.32
C VAL A 176 -3.34 -6.80 12.35
N LYS A 177 -3.39 -8.13 12.51
CA LYS A 177 -2.43 -8.86 13.35
C LYS A 177 -1.13 -9.13 12.57
N TRP A 178 -0.02 -8.59 13.06
CA TRP A 178 1.30 -8.78 12.47
C TRP A 178 1.74 -10.25 12.40
N ASP A 179 1.43 -11.05 13.41
CA ASP A 179 1.77 -12.49 13.39
C ASP A 179 1.13 -13.21 12.22
N TYR A 180 -0.12 -12.86 11.88
CA TYR A 180 -0.79 -13.42 10.72
C TYR A 180 -0.10 -13.01 9.42
N ILE A 181 0.29 -11.73 9.30
CA ILE A 181 1.06 -11.25 8.15
C ILE A 181 2.38 -12.03 8.02
N ASN A 182 3.14 -12.18 9.12
CA ASN A 182 4.43 -12.87 9.14
C ASN A 182 4.31 -14.34 8.72
N ILE A 183 3.32 -15.07 9.26
CA ILE A 183 3.05 -16.47 8.89
C ILE A 183 2.74 -16.57 7.40
N LYS A 184 1.97 -15.62 6.84
CA LYS A 184 1.63 -15.63 5.43
C LYS A 184 2.84 -15.33 4.56
N TRP A 185 3.64 -14.31 4.85
CA TRP A 185 4.87 -14.03 4.11
C TRP A 185 5.86 -15.20 4.15
N ALA A 186 6.01 -15.86 5.31
CA ALA A 186 6.88 -17.03 5.42
C ALA A 186 6.47 -18.14 4.44
N LYS A 187 5.17 -18.42 4.31
CA LYS A 187 4.66 -19.40 3.33
C LYS A 187 4.88 -18.98 1.87
N PHE A 188 4.96 -17.68 1.58
CA PHE A 188 5.27 -17.18 0.24
C PHE A 188 6.75 -17.35 -0.13
N SER A 189 7.65 -17.54 0.84
CA SER A 189 9.09 -17.61 0.62
C SER A 189 9.65 -19.03 0.42
N TYR A 190 8.79 -20.06 0.34
CA TYR A 190 9.17 -21.46 0.11
C TYR A 190 8.59 -22.00 -1.19
#